data_AF-A0A948FLW2-F1
#
_entry.id   AF-A0A948FLW2-F1
#
_cell.length_a   1.000
_cell.length_b   1.000
_cell.length_c   1.000
_cell.angle_alpha   90.00
_cell.angle_beta   90.00
_cell.angle_gamma   90.00
#
_symmetry.space_group_name_H-M   'P 1'
#
loop_
_entity.id
_entity.type
_entity.pdbx_description
1 polymer ?
#
loop_
_entity_poly.entity_id
_entity_poly.type
_entity_poly.pdbx_seq_one_letter_code
_entity_poly.pdbx_strand_id
1 'polypeptide(L)'
;MKKIHIAITDKKKVICVPRPSALPELLEVKENVIEDWFYSLPKGLESFLLQNPEEQNYFAKAFGYWVLCKSIPGMVENQNQYGMLKRKLSKFSKKLFRAIKNLAARIALQVQKFYFSHRFALN
;
A
#
# COMPACT_ATOMS: atom_id res chain seq x y z
N MET A 1 -12.05 -0.07 13.40
CA MET A 1 -10.65 -0.30 12.91
C MET A 1 -10.51 0.34 11.54
N LYS A 2 -9.52 1.22 11.33
CA LYS A 2 -9.25 1.80 10.01
C LYS A 2 -8.77 0.71 9.04
N LYS A 3 -9.38 0.65 7.87
CA LYS A 3 -8.98 -0.23 6.76
C LYS A 3 -8.16 0.58 5.77
N ILE A 4 -7.20 -0.05 5.10
CA ILE A 4 -6.59 0.49 3.90
C ILE A 4 -7.28 -0.12 2.68
N HIS A 5 -7.54 0.72 1.69
CA HIS A 5 -8.14 0.33 0.42
C HIS A 5 -7.04 0.23 -0.63
N ILE A 6 -6.96 -0.92 -1.28
CA ILE A 6 -6.06 -1.21 -2.39
C ILE A 6 -6.94 -1.39 -3.62
N ALA A 7 -6.75 -0.58 -4.64
CA ALA A 7 -7.47 -0.66 -5.90
C ALA A 7 -6.49 -1.01 -7.03
N ILE A 8 -6.90 -1.92 -7.91
CA ILE A 8 -6.24 -2.16 -9.19
C ILE A 8 -7.09 -1.52 -10.29
N THR A 9 -6.42 -0.84 -11.22
CA THR A 9 -7.08 -0.20 -12.35
C THR A 9 -6.92 -0.99 -13.65
N ASP A 10 -7.79 -0.71 -14.62
CA ASP A 10 -7.70 -1.20 -16.00
C ASP A 10 -6.37 -0.82 -16.68
N LYS A 11 -5.74 0.26 -16.23
CA LYS A 11 -4.38 0.68 -16.61
C LYS A 11 -3.25 -0.04 -15.86
N LYS A 12 -3.54 -1.12 -15.13
CA LYS A 12 -2.57 -1.90 -14.34
C LYS A 12 -1.83 -1.08 -13.28
N LYS A 13 -2.49 -0.05 -12.73
CA LYS A 13 -1.97 0.67 -11.55
C LYS A 13 -2.47 0.02 -10.28
N VAL A 14 -1.63 0.07 -9.25
CA VAL A 14 -2.01 -0.31 -7.88
C VAL A 14 -2.09 0.98 -7.06
N ILE A 15 -3.30 1.36 -6.67
CA ILE A 15 -3.56 2.56 -5.89
C ILE A 15 -3.81 2.15 -4.44
N CYS A 16 -3.09 2.76 -3.50
CA CYS A 16 -3.25 2.51 -2.07
C CYS A 16 -3.77 3.78 -1.40
N VAL A 17 -4.99 3.75 -0.88
CA VAL A 17 -5.60 4.89 -0.19
C VAL A 17 -6.01 4.57 1.24
N PRO A 18 -5.78 5.49 2.19
CA PRO A 18 -6.20 5.32 3.57
C PRO A 18 -7.73 5.51 3.75
N ARG A 19 -8.41 6.11 2.76
CA ARG A 19 -9.87 6.29 2.73
C ARG A 19 -10.38 6.06 1.30
N PRO A 20 -11.49 5.32 1.10
CA PRO A 20 -12.06 5.12 -0.22
C PRO A 20 -12.41 6.42 -0.95
N SER A 21 -12.82 7.45 -0.20
CA SER A 21 -13.15 8.78 -0.74
C SER A 21 -11.98 9.48 -1.44
N ALA A 22 -10.74 9.08 -1.18
CA ALA A 22 -9.56 9.66 -1.81
C ALA A 22 -9.18 8.97 -3.15
N LEU A 23 -9.85 7.85 -3.50
CA LEU A 23 -9.55 7.12 -4.72
C LEU A 23 -9.86 7.92 -6.01
N PRO A 24 -11.01 8.63 -6.13
CA PRO A 24 -11.33 9.38 -7.35
C PRO A 24 -10.28 10.43 -7.72
N GLU A 25 -9.62 11.04 -6.73
CA GLU A 25 -8.56 12.05 -6.93
C GLU A 25 -7.26 11.45 -7.52
N LEU A 26 -7.09 10.13 -7.44
CA LEU A 26 -5.89 9.42 -7.90
C LEU A 26 -6.10 8.66 -9.22
N LEU A 27 -7.33 8.61 -9.72
CA LEU A 27 -7.66 8.00 -11.01
C LEU A 27 -7.45 9.02 -12.13
N GLU A 28 -6.85 8.59 -13.23
CA GLU A 28 -6.82 9.39 -14.44
C GLU A 28 -8.20 9.48 -15.09
N VAL A 29 -8.39 10.48 -15.97
CA VAL A 29 -9.60 10.61 -16.79
C VAL A 29 -9.79 9.31 -17.60
N LYS A 30 -10.95 8.64 -17.39
CA LYS A 30 -11.33 7.32 -17.95
C LYS A 30 -10.58 6.10 -17.39
N GLU A 31 -9.94 6.20 -16.22
CA GLU A 31 -9.35 5.05 -15.53
C GLU A 31 -10.40 4.40 -14.61
N ASN A 32 -10.63 3.09 -14.77
CA ASN A 32 -11.62 2.35 -13.99
C ASN A 32 -10.93 1.41 -13.00
N VAL A 33 -11.54 1.27 -11.82
CA VAL A 33 -11.17 0.22 -10.87
C VAL A 33 -11.74 -1.10 -11.35
N ILE A 34 -10.87 -2.10 -11.51
CA ILE A 34 -11.27 -3.44 -11.95
C ILE A 34 -11.30 -4.45 -10.81
N GLU A 35 -10.62 -4.15 -9.70
CA GLU A 35 -10.58 -5.00 -8.51
C GLU A 35 -10.17 -4.16 -7.30
N ASP A 36 -10.76 -4.42 -6.15
CA ASP A 36 -10.41 -3.75 -4.91
C ASP A 36 -10.39 -4.67 -3.68
N TRP A 37 -9.52 -4.30 -2.72
CA TRP A 37 -9.37 -5.03 -1.47
C TRP A 37 -9.27 -4.10 -0.28
N PHE A 38 -9.81 -4.56 0.84
CA PHE A 38 -9.79 -3.84 2.10
C PHE A 38 -9.01 -4.63 3.15
N TYR A 39 -7.96 -4.03 3.69
CA TYR A 39 -7.16 -4.67 4.72
C TYR A 39 -7.21 -3.90 6.03
N SER A 40 -7.37 -4.64 7.12
CA SER A 40 -7.19 -4.10 8.46
C SER A 40 -5.75 -3.63 8.65
N LEU A 41 -5.60 -2.39 9.10
CA LEU A 41 -4.29 -1.86 9.45
C LEU A 41 -3.72 -2.56 10.71
N PRO A 42 -2.38 -2.71 10.81
CA PRO A 42 -1.76 -3.31 11.99
C PRO A 42 -2.10 -2.55 13.29
N LYS A 43 -2.34 -3.29 14.37
CA LYS A 43 -2.56 -2.72 15.71
C LYS A 43 -1.38 -1.82 16.10
N GLY A 44 -1.67 -0.63 16.60
CA GLY A 44 -0.66 0.38 16.98
C GLY A 44 -0.32 1.39 15.88
N LEU A 45 -0.70 1.15 14.61
CA LEU A 45 -0.52 2.16 13.56
C LEU A 45 -1.37 3.42 13.83
N GLU A 46 -2.59 3.24 14.32
CA GLU A 46 -3.44 4.38 14.68
C GLU A 46 -2.82 5.23 15.78
N SER A 47 -2.29 4.60 16.83
CA SER A 47 -1.58 5.31 17.90
C SER A 47 -0.34 6.04 17.38
N PHE A 48 0.42 5.41 16.47
CA PHE A 48 1.55 6.07 15.81
C PHE A 48 1.12 7.32 15.04
N LEU A 49 0.07 7.21 14.21
CA LEU A 49 -0.42 8.32 13.40
C LEU A 49 -1.09 9.42 14.22
N LEU A 50 -1.69 9.09 15.37
CA LEU A 50 -2.20 10.10 16.31
C LEU A 50 -1.07 10.91 16.95
N GLN A 51 0.06 10.28 17.23
CA GLN A 51 1.25 10.96 17.77
C GLN A 51 2.07 11.68 16.69
N ASN A 52 1.85 11.35 15.41
CA ASN A 52 2.59 11.89 14.26
C ASN A 52 1.61 12.18 13.11
N PRO A 53 0.66 13.12 13.29
CA PRO A 53 -0.39 13.39 12.29
C PRO A 53 0.17 13.84 10.94
N GLU A 54 1.32 14.51 10.93
CA GLU A 54 2.02 14.93 9.72
C GLU A 54 2.47 13.74 8.84
N GLU A 55 2.65 12.57 9.44
CA GLU A 55 3.08 11.36 8.74
C GLU A 55 1.93 10.62 8.07
N GLN A 56 0.66 11.01 8.26
CA GLN A 56 -0.48 10.26 7.76
C GLN A 56 -0.50 10.16 6.22
N ASN A 57 -0.30 11.28 5.53
CA ASN A 57 -0.24 11.31 4.07
C ASN A 57 1.05 10.65 3.56
N TYR A 58 2.16 10.83 4.28
CA TYR A 58 3.45 10.25 3.92
C TYR A 58 3.45 8.71 4.07
N PHE A 59 2.75 8.20 5.10
CA PHE A 59 2.55 6.78 5.33
C PHE A 59 1.80 6.11 4.17
N ALA A 60 0.72 6.71 3.69
CA ALA A 60 -0.04 6.14 2.57
C ALA A 60 0.83 5.96 1.32
N LYS A 61 1.62 6.99 0.97
CA LYS A 61 2.58 6.94 -0.14
C LYS A 61 3.67 5.88 0.08
N ALA A 62 4.25 5.84 1.27
CA ALA A 62 5.28 4.86 1.62
C ALA A 62 4.76 3.42 1.58
N PHE A 63 3.55 3.21 2.09
CA PHE A 63 2.91 1.92 2.09
C PHE A 63 2.60 1.43 0.67
N GLY A 64 2.03 2.30 -0.17
CA GLY A 64 1.79 1.99 -1.58
C GLY A 64 3.07 1.66 -2.32
N TYR A 65 4.14 2.43 -2.09
CA TYR A 65 5.46 2.12 -2.63
C TYR A 65 5.99 0.75 -2.19
N TRP A 66 5.85 0.38 -0.91
CA TRP A 66 6.27 -0.94 -0.43
C TRP A 66 5.46 -2.09 -1.02
N VAL A 67 4.16 -1.90 -1.24
CA VAL A 67 3.32 -2.86 -1.96
C VAL A 67 3.82 -2.99 -3.40
N LEU A 68 4.06 -1.87 -4.09
CA LEU A 68 4.50 -1.84 -5.48
C LEU A 68 5.84 -2.56 -5.69
N CYS A 69 6.87 -2.22 -4.89
CA CYS A 69 8.18 -2.87 -4.96
C CYS A 69 8.09 -4.38 -4.76
N LYS A 70 7.14 -4.85 -3.95
CA LYS A 70 6.93 -6.28 -3.73
C LYS A 70 6.06 -6.94 -4.79
N SER A 71 5.27 -6.16 -5.52
CA SER A 71 4.33 -6.65 -6.54
C SER A 71 5.02 -6.84 -7.89
N ILE A 72 5.99 -6.00 -8.25
CA ILE A 72 6.67 -6.04 -9.55
C ILE A 72 7.95 -6.89 -9.46
N PRO A 73 8.06 -8.01 -10.21
CA PRO A 73 9.29 -8.78 -10.27
C PRO A 73 10.48 -7.93 -10.74
N GLY A 74 11.62 -8.02 -10.04
CA GLY A 74 12.83 -7.26 -10.36
C GLY A 74 12.87 -5.82 -9.83
N MET A 75 11.75 -5.29 -9.31
CA MET A 75 11.76 -3.98 -8.64
C MET A 75 12.39 -4.10 -7.24
N VAL A 76 13.44 -3.34 -6.98
CA VAL A 76 14.13 -3.33 -5.68
C VAL A 76 13.71 -2.11 -4.89
N GLU A 77 13.38 -2.31 -3.61
CA GLU A 77 13.12 -1.20 -2.69
C GLU A 77 14.40 -0.36 -2.49
N ASN A 78 14.38 0.91 -2.92
CA ASN A 78 15.36 1.90 -2.48
C ASN A 78 15.29 2.06 -0.95
N GLN A 79 16.38 1.70 -0.27
CA GLN A 79 16.46 1.70 1.20
C GLN A 79 16.32 3.12 1.80
N ASN A 80 16.79 4.15 1.08
CA ASN A 80 16.74 5.54 1.50
C ASN A 80 15.36 6.18 1.30
N GLN A 81 14.58 5.67 0.34
CA GLN A 81 13.23 6.14 0.08
C GLN A 81 12.35 5.92 1.31
N TYR A 82 11.68 6.99 1.77
CA TYR A 82 10.92 7.05 3.03
C TYR A 82 11.76 6.75 4.29
N GLY A 83 13.08 6.94 4.27
CA GLY A 83 13.99 6.56 5.36
C GLY A 83 13.65 7.18 6.73
N MET A 84 13.20 8.44 6.75
CA MET A 84 12.79 9.10 8.00
C MET A 84 11.56 8.44 8.62
N LEU A 85 10.54 8.13 7.82
CA LEU A 85 9.35 7.40 8.28
C LEU A 85 9.71 5.99 8.77
N LYS A 86 10.60 5.27 8.06
CA LYS A 86 11.10 3.96 8.50
C LYS A 86 11.76 4.05 9.88
N ARG A 87 12.57 5.08 10.13
CA ARG A 87 13.20 5.34 11.43
C ARG A 87 12.18 5.67 12.52
N LYS A 88 11.23 6.58 12.25
CA LYS A 88 10.15 6.94 13.19
C LYS A 88 9.33 5.70 13.59
N LEU A 89 8.86 4.91 12.62
CA LEU A 89 8.11 3.67 12.86
C LEU A 89 8.93 2.64 13.64
N SER A 90 10.20 2.45 13.28
CA SER A 90 11.07 1.47 13.96
C SER A 90 11.36 1.87 15.41
N LYS A 91 11.53 3.17 15.68
CA LYS A 91 11.72 3.72 17.03
C LYS A 91 10.45 3.61 17.85
N PHE A 92 9.29 3.88 17.25
CA PHE A 92 8.00 3.73 17.92
C PHE A 92 7.72 2.27 18.28
N SER A 93 7.87 1.34 17.31
CA SER A 93 7.76 -0.09 17.57
C SER A 93 8.31 -0.90 16.40
N LYS A 94 9.40 -1.64 16.63
CA LYS A 94 9.94 -2.61 15.66
C LYS A 94 8.90 -3.67 15.27
N LYS A 95 8.05 -4.09 16.21
CA LYS A 95 6.96 -5.05 15.97
C LYS A 95 5.92 -4.47 15.00
N LEU A 96 5.53 -3.21 15.20
CA LEU A 96 4.62 -2.51 14.29
C LEU A 96 5.23 -2.39 12.89
N PHE A 97 6.48 -1.93 12.79
CA PHE A 97 7.16 -1.78 11.50
C PHE A 97 7.19 -3.11 10.72
N ARG A 98 7.55 -4.21 11.38
CA ARG A 98 7.52 -5.55 10.78
C ARG A 98 6.11 -5.95 10.35
N ALA A 99 5.09 -5.70 11.16
CA ALA A 99 3.71 -6.01 10.82
C ALA A 99 3.22 -5.24 9.58
N ILE A 100 3.60 -3.97 9.43
CA ILE A 100 3.30 -3.14 8.25
C ILE A 100 3.98 -3.74 7.01
N LYS A 101 5.27 -4.07 7.08
CA LYS A 101 6.01 -4.66 5.95
C LYS A 101 5.46 -6.03 5.55
N ASN A 102 5.04 -6.84 6.51
CA ASN A 102 4.39 -8.13 6.26
C ASN A 102 3.02 -7.95 5.59
N LEU A 103 2.23 -6.96 6.02
CA LEU A 103 0.97 -6.64 5.38
C LEU A 103 1.20 -6.22 3.92
N ALA A 104 2.15 -5.31 3.66
CA ALA A 104 2.49 -4.92 2.30
C ALA A 104 2.89 -6.11 1.42
N ALA A 105 3.64 -7.09 1.96
CA ALA A 105 3.99 -8.31 1.25
C ALA A 105 2.79 -9.20 0.93
N ARG A 106 1.85 -9.36 1.88
CA ARG A 106 0.62 -10.13 1.66
C ARG A 106 -0.24 -9.52 0.56
N ILE A 107 -0.39 -8.20 0.58
CA ILE A 107 -1.13 -7.45 -0.46
C ILE A 107 -0.44 -7.63 -1.82
N ALA A 108 0.88 -7.49 -1.86
CA ALA A 108 1.64 -7.65 -3.09
C ALA A 108 1.48 -9.05 -3.72
N LEU A 109 1.45 -10.12 -2.91
CA LEU A 109 1.18 -11.47 -3.40
C LEU A 109 -0.22 -11.59 -4.00
N GLN A 110 -1.22 -10.92 -3.42
CA GLN A 110 -2.59 -10.91 -3.93
C GLN A 110 -2.68 -10.13 -5.25
N VAL A 111 -2.03 -8.97 -5.33
CA VAL A 111 -1.87 -8.18 -6.56
C VAL A 111 -1.19 -9.01 -7.66
N GLN A 112 -0.10 -9.72 -7.34
CA GLN A 112 0.60 -10.59 -8.29
C GLN A 112 -0.31 -11.69 -8.80
N LYS A 113 -1.01 -12.40 -7.91
CA LYS A 113 -1.96 -13.46 -8.29
C LYS A 113 -3.03 -12.94 -9.23
N PHE A 114 -3.62 -11.78 -8.91
CA PHE A 114 -4.59 -11.13 -9.78
C PHE A 114 -4.01 -10.87 -11.16
N TYR A 115 -2.82 -10.27 -11.26
CA TYR A 115 -2.18 -10.02 -12.55
C TYR A 115 -1.85 -11.31 -13.31
N PHE A 116 -1.39 -12.37 -12.64
CA PHE A 116 -1.12 -13.65 -13.31
C PHE A 116 -2.41 -14.27 -13.84
N SER A 117 -3.46 -14.36 -13.04
CA SER A 117 -4.76 -14.92 -13.46
C SER A 117 -5.39 -14.13 -14.61
N HIS A 118 -5.28 -12.80 -14.62
CA HIS A 118 -5.85 -11.95 -15.67
C HIS A 118 -4.93 -11.78 -16.89
N ARG A 119 -3.63 -12.10 -16.79
CA ARG A 119 -2.70 -12.14 -17.94
C ARG A 119 -2.97 -13.34 -18.85
N PHE A 120 -3.57 -14.42 -18.34
CA PHE A 120 -4.04 -15.55 -19.13
C PHE A 120 -5.47 -15.37 -19.68
N ALA A 121 -6.20 -14.34 -19.24
CA ALA A 121 -7.55 -14.03 -19.71
C ALA A 121 -7.58 -13.02 -20.88
N LEU A 122 -6.42 -12.55 -21.33
CA LEU A 122 -6.27 -11.53 -22.38
C LEU A 122 -5.41 -12.02 -23.58
N ASN A 123 -5.27 -13.33 -23.75
CA ASN A 123 -4.74 -13.94 -24.97
C ASN A 123 -5.86 -14.64 -25.73
#